data_AF-A0A382HTT9-F1
#
_entry.id   AF-A0A382HTT9-F1
#
_cell.length_a   1.000
_cell.length_b   1.000
_cell.length_c   1.000
_cell.angle_alpha   90.00
_cell.angle_beta   90.00
_cell.angle_gamma   90.00
#
_symmetry.space_group_name_H-M   'P 1'
#
loop_
_entity.id
_entity.type
_entity.pdbx_description
1 polymer ?
#
loop_
_entity_poly.entity_id
_entity_poly.type
_entity_poly.pdbx_seq_one_letter_code
_entity_poly.pdbx_strand_id
1 'polypeptide(L)'
;MMAVAITGEQELFAQEVFAEVSDLAADDLFTSEGFTGWVLDMLEEQGHWPDFQLAYHRRPGAGGRAAVGLDAWGIDRTTAILYLAISDFHKGNDAQRLSRSDRDRTFKRLRSFIEAAGSGKIEVEEHNPVLDVAELIETGEDFDSIRCFLLSNQVTDRTELPDVDGVSVSLHCWDLEALRRLRESESQHEQININLVELFGDGLRSLSCRQMARHIKTYLCTIPGEYLAELYLEYGPRLLERNVRAFLAARTKVNQGIRDTLRNEPERFLAYNNGLTATAAAVSINETGDGPVIDNISDFQIVNGGQTTASIAAALKDPDVDLSKVSVQMKLAVVDEDHIDDLVTYISEYANSQNAVKVADLSSNHPYLREMMNLSRKVWTPTGAGTT
;
A
#
# COMPACT_ATOMS: atom_id res chain seq x y z
N MET A 1 11.23 2.22 -39.26
CA MET A 1 11.55 2.70 -37.90
C MET A 1 12.77 1.93 -37.46
N MET A 2 13.89 2.62 -37.20
CA MET A 2 15.09 1.96 -36.68
C MET A 2 14.77 1.42 -35.28
N ALA A 3 15.10 0.16 -35.08
CA ALA A 3 15.00 -0.53 -33.81
C ALA A 3 15.88 0.20 -32.78
N VAL A 4 15.31 0.75 -31.70
CA VAL A 4 16.03 1.38 -30.56
C VAL A 4 17.05 0.42 -29.92
N ALA A 5 18.34 0.54 -30.21
CA ALA A 5 19.35 -0.41 -29.72
C ALA A 5 19.24 -0.66 -28.20
N ILE A 6 19.37 -1.93 -27.79
CA ILE A 6 19.41 -2.33 -26.38
C ILE A 6 20.62 -1.65 -25.74
N THR A 7 20.42 -0.98 -24.61
CA THR A 7 21.46 -0.25 -23.91
C THR A 7 22.22 -1.15 -22.93
N GLY A 8 23.43 -0.75 -22.53
CA GLY A 8 24.19 -1.50 -21.51
C GLY A 8 23.50 -1.53 -20.14
N GLU A 9 22.71 -0.50 -19.82
CA GLU A 9 21.90 -0.43 -18.59
C GLU A 9 20.73 -1.43 -18.63
N GLN A 10 20.10 -1.61 -19.79
CA GLN A 10 19.05 -2.62 -19.98
C GLN A 10 19.63 -4.04 -19.85
N GLU A 11 20.83 -4.27 -20.36
CA GLU A 11 21.51 -5.56 -20.23
C GLU A 11 21.83 -5.89 -18.75
N LEU A 12 22.35 -4.92 -18.00
CA LEU A 12 22.62 -5.09 -16.57
C LEU A 12 21.34 -5.38 -15.79
N PHE A 13 20.28 -4.60 -16.05
CA PHE A 13 19.00 -4.76 -15.36
C PHE A 13 18.34 -6.11 -15.70
N ALA A 14 18.44 -6.60 -16.93
CA ALA A 14 17.95 -7.95 -17.28
C ALA A 14 18.64 -9.05 -16.46
N GLN A 15 19.95 -8.91 -16.21
CA GLN A 15 20.72 -9.85 -15.39
C GLN A 15 20.27 -9.82 -13.93
N GLU A 16 20.02 -8.63 -13.38
CA GLU A 16 19.51 -8.44 -12.01
C GLU A 16 18.11 -9.07 -11.85
N VAL A 17 17.18 -8.75 -12.75
CA VAL A 17 15.83 -9.33 -12.74
C VAL A 17 15.89 -10.85 -12.81
N PHE A 18 16.72 -11.40 -13.70
CA PHE A 18 16.86 -12.85 -13.83
C PHE A 18 17.40 -13.50 -12.55
N ALA A 19 18.39 -12.88 -11.89
CA ALA A 19 18.95 -13.37 -10.64
C ALA A 19 17.92 -13.38 -9.50
N GLU A 20 17.21 -12.25 -9.30
CA GLU A 20 16.21 -12.11 -8.25
C GLU A 20 15.02 -13.06 -8.44
N VAL A 21 14.49 -13.15 -9.66
CA VAL A 21 13.40 -14.08 -9.99
C VAL A 21 13.84 -15.54 -9.82
N SER A 22 15.10 -15.86 -10.13
CA SER A 22 15.63 -17.21 -9.95
C SER A 22 15.78 -17.57 -8.47
N ASP A 23 16.15 -16.63 -7.61
CA ASP A 23 16.25 -16.84 -6.16
C ASP A 23 14.86 -17.07 -5.51
N LEU A 24 13.81 -16.49 -6.09
CA LEU A 24 12.42 -16.67 -5.64
C LEU A 24 11.80 -18.01 -6.09
N ALA A 25 12.39 -18.69 -7.07
CA ALA A 25 11.80 -19.88 -7.70
C ALA A 25 12.54 -21.18 -7.30
N ALA A 26 11.79 -22.18 -6.80
CA ALA A 26 12.34 -23.49 -6.46
C ALA A 26 12.58 -24.42 -7.68
N ASP A 27 11.95 -24.13 -8.83
CA ASP A 27 12.10 -24.86 -10.11
C ASP A 27 11.65 -24.00 -11.32
N ASP A 28 11.91 -24.48 -12.54
CA ASP A 28 11.72 -23.81 -13.83
C ASP A 28 10.25 -23.48 -14.20
N LEU A 29 9.28 -24.14 -13.55
CA LEU A 29 7.85 -23.83 -13.67
C LEU A 29 7.47 -22.59 -12.84
N PHE A 30 8.19 -22.38 -11.74
CA PHE A 30 7.96 -21.29 -10.79
C PHE A 30 8.67 -20.00 -11.20
N THR A 31 9.52 -19.99 -12.22
CA THR A 31 10.23 -18.77 -12.66
C THR A 31 9.31 -17.77 -13.37
N SER A 32 8.36 -18.23 -14.20
CA SER A 32 7.38 -17.31 -14.81
C SER A 32 6.33 -16.81 -13.81
N GLU A 33 5.97 -17.65 -12.85
CA GLU A 33 5.06 -17.27 -11.76
C GLU A 33 5.76 -16.31 -10.78
N GLY A 34 7.00 -16.61 -10.43
CA GLY A 34 7.88 -15.76 -9.63
C GLY A 34 8.11 -14.40 -10.28
N PHE A 35 8.34 -14.35 -11.60
CA PHE A 35 8.42 -13.09 -12.33
C PHE A 35 7.13 -12.27 -12.25
N THR A 36 5.97 -12.93 -12.39
CA THR A 36 4.68 -12.25 -12.31
C THR A 36 4.46 -11.65 -10.93
N GLY A 37 4.74 -12.42 -9.86
CA GLY A 37 4.70 -11.92 -8.48
C GLY A 37 5.66 -10.76 -8.27
N TRP A 38 6.94 -10.92 -8.65
CA TRP A 38 7.97 -9.91 -8.52
C TRP A 38 7.60 -8.58 -9.19
N VAL A 39 7.06 -8.62 -10.41
CA VAL A 39 6.59 -7.39 -11.08
C VAL A 39 5.38 -6.79 -10.38
N LEU A 40 4.40 -7.62 -10.00
CA LEU A 40 3.18 -7.12 -9.37
C LEU A 40 3.44 -6.53 -7.98
N ASP A 41 4.39 -7.07 -7.23
CA ASP A 41 4.86 -6.48 -5.98
C ASP A 41 5.39 -5.06 -6.22
N MET A 42 6.28 -4.85 -7.20
CA MET A 42 6.75 -3.50 -7.56
C MET A 42 5.62 -2.57 -8.00
N LEU A 43 4.66 -3.07 -8.80
CA LEU A 43 3.54 -2.26 -9.28
C LEU A 43 2.56 -1.90 -8.16
N GLU A 44 2.41 -2.78 -7.18
CA GLU A 44 1.60 -2.52 -6.01
C GLU A 44 2.27 -1.53 -5.06
N GLU A 45 3.57 -1.67 -4.82
CA GLU A 45 4.37 -0.72 -4.03
C GLU A 45 4.27 0.70 -4.58
N GLN A 46 4.27 0.85 -5.90
CA GLN A 46 4.18 2.14 -6.59
C GLN A 46 2.74 2.61 -6.84
N GLY A 47 1.74 1.89 -6.32
CA GLY A 47 0.32 2.26 -6.42
C GLY A 47 -0.28 2.15 -7.83
N HIS A 48 0.40 1.49 -8.77
CA HIS A 48 -0.10 1.26 -10.12
C HIS A 48 -1.13 0.12 -10.19
N TRP A 49 -1.03 -0.86 -9.28
CA TRP A 49 -1.96 -1.98 -9.16
C TRP A 49 -2.23 -2.34 -7.71
N PRO A 50 -3.42 -2.04 -7.15
CA PRO A 50 -3.76 -2.43 -5.78
C PRO A 50 -4.30 -3.87 -5.68
N ASP A 51 -3.96 -4.59 -4.60
CA ASP A 51 -4.60 -5.84 -4.15
C ASP A 51 -4.66 -6.93 -5.23
N PHE A 52 -3.49 -7.28 -5.78
CA PHE A 52 -3.41 -8.33 -6.79
C PHE A 52 -3.52 -9.73 -6.18
N GLN A 53 -4.05 -10.66 -6.96
CA GLN A 53 -4.09 -12.09 -6.70
C GLN A 53 -3.51 -12.84 -7.90
N LEU A 54 -2.57 -13.74 -7.63
CA LEU A 54 -2.03 -14.63 -8.64
C LEU A 54 -3.09 -15.69 -9.00
N ALA A 55 -3.35 -15.84 -10.30
CA ALA A 55 -4.40 -16.71 -10.83
C ALA A 55 -3.98 -17.26 -12.20
N TYR A 56 -3.04 -18.19 -12.18
CA TYR A 56 -2.47 -18.76 -13.39
C TYR A 56 -3.46 -19.66 -14.13
N HIS A 57 -3.86 -19.23 -15.31
CA HIS A 57 -4.69 -19.99 -16.23
C HIS A 57 -4.17 -19.86 -17.66
N ARG A 58 -3.64 -20.94 -18.21
CA ARG A 58 -3.21 -21.01 -19.61
C ARG A 58 -3.87 -22.20 -20.29
N ARG A 59 -4.64 -21.93 -21.36
CA ARG A 59 -5.21 -22.99 -22.20
C ARG A 59 -4.83 -22.75 -23.66
N PRO A 60 -4.12 -23.70 -24.30
CA PRO A 60 -3.76 -23.57 -25.71
C PRO A 60 -5.02 -23.58 -26.58
N GLY A 61 -4.95 -22.89 -27.72
CA GLY A 61 -6.03 -22.93 -28.71
C GLY A 61 -6.05 -24.30 -29.38
N ALA A 62 -7.15 -25.03 -29.26
CA ALA A 62 -7.35 -26.33 -29.89
C ALA A 62 -8.82 -26.49 -30.34
N GLY A 63 -9.04 -27.21 -31.44
CA GLY A 63 -10.40 -27.53 -31.91
C GLY A 63 -11.26 -26.32 -32.26
N GLY A 64 -10.68 -25.23 -32.77
CA GLY A 64 -11.39 -23.99 -33.12
C GLY A 64 -11.59 -23.00 -31.96
N ARG A 65 -11.13 -23.33 -30.75
CA ARG A 65 -11.14 -22.42 -29.59
C ARG A 65 -9.90 -21.54 -29.58
N ALA A 66 -10.06 -20.27 -29.20
CA ALA A 66 -8.94 -19.35 -29.02
C ALA A 66 -8.08 -19.77 -27.82
N ALA A 67 -6.78 -19.49 -27.91
CA ALA A 67 -5.88 -19.63 -26.76
C ALA A 67 -6.23 -18.56 -25.72
N VAL A 68 -6.34 -18.95 -24.45
CA VAL A 68 -6.66 -18.02 -23.34
C VAL A 68 -5.51 -17.98 -22.33
N GLY A 69 -5.37 -16.85 -21.65
CA GLY A 69 -4.32 -16.63 -20.66
C GLY A 69 -4.69 -15.59 -19.62
N LEU A 70 -4.46 -15.90 -18.35
CA LEU A 70 -4.48 -14.99 -17.22
C LEU A 70 -3.36 -15.43 -16.27
N ASP A 71 -2.62 -14.51 -15.68
CA ASP A 71 -1.63 -14.84 -14.65
C ASP A 71 -1.93 -14.16 -13.32
N ALA A 72 -2.59 -12.99 -13.32
CA ALA A 72 -3.07 -12.34 -12.10
C ALA A 72 -4.27 -11.43 -12.37
N TRP A 73 -5.02 -11.12 -11.32
CA TRP A 73 -6.12 -10.17 -11.34
C TRP A 73 -6.17 -9.35 -10.04
N GLY A 74 -6.92 -8.25 -10.04
CA GLY A 74 -7.19 -7.45 -8.84
C GLY A 74 -8.36 -6.52 -9.09
N ILE A 75 -9.02 -6.03 -8.03
CA ILE A 75 -10.17 -5.14 -8.19
C ILE A 75 -10.13 -3.98 -7.21
N ASP A 76 -10.14 -2.76 -7.74
CA ASP A 76 -10.36 -1.57 -6.94
C ASP A 76 -11.86 -1.22 -6.96
N ARG A 77 -12.56 -1.63 -5.91
CA ARG A 77 -13.99 -1.32 -5.72
C ARG A 77 -14.27 0.16 -5.45
N THR A 78 -13.24 0.94 -5.07
CA THR A 78 -13.38 2.39 -4.83
C THR A 78 -13.44 3.15 -6.15
N THR A 79 -12.64 2.72 -7.13
CA THR A 79 -12.58 3.34 -8.46
C THR A 79 -13.34 2.55 -9.54
N ALA A 80 -13.92 1.40 -9.17
CA ALA A 80 -14.63 0.47 -10.05
C ALA A 80 -13.75 0.00 -11.23
N ILE A 81 -12.52 -0.43 -10.93
CA ILE A 81 -11.55 -0.89 -11.94
C ILE A 81 -11.14 -2.33 -11.68
N LEU A 82 -11.30 -3.18 -12.69
CA LEU A 82 -10.78 -4.56 -12.72
C LEU A 82 -9.43 -4.60 -13.42
N TYR A 83 -8.40 -5.10 -12.74
CA TYR A 83 -7.05 -5.22 -13.24
C TYR A 83 -6.81 -6.68 -13.65
N LEU A 84 -6.24 -6.91 -14.84
CA LEU A 84 -5.92 -8.25 -15.35
C LEU A 84 -4.52 -8.27 -15.96
N ALA A 85 -3.71 -9.29 -15.66
CA ALA A 85 -2.32 -9.37 -16.08
C ALA A 85 -2.05 -10.66 -16.84
N ILE A 86 -1.16 -10.54 -17.80
CA ILE A 86 -0.53 -11.67 -18.47
C ILE A 86 0.95 -11.38 -18.65
N SER A 87 1.79 -12.35 -18.35
CA SER A 87 3.24 -12.24 -18.38
C SER A 87 3.82 -12.93 -19.62
N ASP A 88 4.91 -12.36 -20.12
CA ASP A 88 5.76 -12.89 -21.17
C ASP A 88 7.22 -12.82 -20.68
N PHE A 89 7.70 -13.95 -20.16
CA PHE A 89 8.99 -14.07 -19.49
C PHE A 89 10.00 -14.79 -20.38
N HIS A 90 11.08 -14.09 -20.73
CA HIS A 90 12.27 -14.64 -21.37
C HIS A 90 13.16 -15.32 -20.34
N LYS A 91 13.49 -16.60 -20.56
CA LYS A 91 14.26 -17.44 -19.62
C LYS A 91 15.79 -17.26 -19.74
N GLY A 92 16.25 -16.12 -20.23
CA GLY A 92 17.67 -15.76 -20.31
C GLY A 92 18.01 -14.62 -19.36
N ASN A 93 19.30 -14.45 -19.09
CA ASN A 93 19.83 -13.31 -18.36
C ASN A 93 20.26 -12.16 -19.29
N ASP A 94 19.98 -12.27 -20.58
CA ASP A 94 20.29 -11.27 -21.60
C ASP A 94 19.07 -10.40 -21.91
N ALA A 95 19.30 -9.11 -22.17
CA ALA A 95 18.20 -8.24 -22.58
C ALA A 95 17.80 -8.59 -24.02
N GLN A 96 16.51 -8.87 -24.21
CA GLN A 96 15.93 -9.20 -25.51
C GLN A 96 14.78 -8.27 -25.88
N ARG A 97 14.41 -8.28 -27.17
CA ARG A 97 13.25 -7.54 -27.67
C ARG A 97 12.00 -8.39 -27.69
N LEU A 98 10.92 -7.85 -27.16
CA LEU A 98 9.59 -8.41 -27.37
C LEU A 98 9.07 -7.97 -28.74
N SER A 99 8.90 -8.92 -29.65
CA SER A 99 8.38 -8.63 -30.98
C SER A 99 6.93 -8.14 -30.88
N ARG A 100 6.53 -7.22 -31.79
CA ARG A 100 5.13 -6.76 -31.86
C ARG A 100 4.15 -7.93 -32.04
N SER A 101 4.52 -8.94 -32.82
CA SER A 101 3.69 -10.12 -33.04
C SER A 101 3.50 -10.97 -31.78
N ASP A 102 4.53 -11.11 -30.95
CA ASP A 102 4.43 -11.88 -29.71
C ASP A 102 3.66 -11.10 -28.64
N ARG A 103 3.93 -9.80 -28.51
CA ARG A 103 3.15 -8.88 -27.68
C ARG A 103 1.65 -8.94 -28.00
N ASP A 104 1.30 -8.76 -29.27
CA ASP A 104 -0.10 -8.75 -29.73
C ASP A 104 -0.74 -10.14 -29.55
N ARG A 105 0.03 -11.23 -29.68
CA ARG A 105 -0.41 -12.62 -29.41
C ARG A 105 -0.70 -12.81 -27.92
N THR A 106 0.14 -12.29 -27.03
CA THR A 106 -0.04 -12.41 -25.58
C THR A 106 -1.26 -11.61 -25.12
N PHE A 107 -1.43 -10.36 -25.56
CA PHE A 107 -2.67 -9.61 -25.31
C PHE A 107 -3.91 -10.29 -25.89
N LYS A 108 -3.81 -10.95 -27.05
CA LYS A 108 -4.94 -11.71 -27.62
C LYS A 108 -5.37 -12.86 -26.71
N ARG A 109 -4.43 -13.51 -26.01
CA ARG A 109 -4.76 -14.56 -25.02
C ARG A 109 -5.55 -14.00 -23.84
N LEU A 110 -5.13 -12.84 -23.32
CA LEU A 110 -5.83 -12.16 -22.23
C LEU A 110 -7.23 -11.70 -22.66
N ARG A 111 -7.37 -11.13 -23.87
CA ARG A 111 -8.69 -10.79 -24.42
C ARG A 111 -9.60 -12.01 -24.60
N SER A 112 -9.05 -13.10 -25.11
CA SER A 112 -9.80 -14.35 -25.26
C SER A 112 -10.22 -14.91 -23.90
N PHE A 113 -9.46 -14.65 -22.82
CA PHE A 113 -9.86 -14.98 -21.45
C PHE A 113 -11.08 -14.16 -21.01
N ILE A 114 -11.05 -12.84 -21.20
CA ILE A 114 -12.18 -11.94 -20.87
C ILE A 114 -13.46 -12.38 -21.63
N GLU A 115 -13.35 -12.67 -22.92
CA GLU A 115 -14.48 -13.17 -23.74
C GLU A 115 -15.00 -14.54 -23.26
N ALA A 116 -14.10 -15.43 -22.85
CA ALA A 116 -14.47 -16.75 -22.33
C ALA A 116 -15.12 -16.65 -20.94
N ALA A 117 -14.62 -15.79 -20.06
CA ALA A 117 -15.17 -15.50 -18.75
C ALA A 117 -16.59 -14.90 -18.86
N GLY A 118 -16.75 -13.84 -19.66
CA GLY A 118 -18.06 -13.22 -19.90
C GLY A 118 -19.09 -14.11 -20.60
N SER A 119 -18.70 -15.28 -21.09
CA SER A 119 -19.62 -16.28 -21.67
C SER A 119 -19.74 -17.56 -20.86
N GLY A 120 -19.21 -17.60 -19.63
CA GLY A 120 -19.27 -18.75 -18.73
C GLY A 120 -18.51 -19.99 -19.23
N LYS A 121 -17.47 -19.81 -20.07
CA LYS A 121 -16.69 -20.89 -20.74
C LYS A 121 -15.32 -21.13 -20.12
N ILE A 122 -15.12 -20.68 -18.89
CA ILE A 122 -13.94 -20.96 -18.09
C ILE A 122 -14.20 -22.24 -17.29
N GLU A 123 -13.47 -23.30 -17.63
CA GLU A 123 -13.55 -24.60 -16.96
C GLU A 123 -12.27 -24.78 -16.13
N VAL A 124 -12.40 -24.66 -14.81
CA VAL A 124 -11.32 -24.88 -13.83
C VAL A 124 -11.88 -25.60 -12.60
N GLU A 125 -11.01 -26.08 -11.72
CA GLU A 125 -11.41 -26.77 -10.48
C GLU A 125 -12.18 -25.84 -9.52
N GLU A 126 -13.07 -26.41 -8.71
CA GLU A 126 -14.09 -25.72 -7.87
C GLU A 126 -13.51 -24.77 -6.81
N HIS A 127 -12.19 -24.64 -6.67
CA HIS A 127 -11.49 -23.81 -5.67
C HIS A 127 -10.31 -23.03 -6.30
N ASN A 128 -10.40 -22.73 -7.60
CA ASN A 128 -9.36 -22.01 -8.32
C ASN A 128 -9.64 -20.48 -8.30
N PRO A 129 -8.69 -19.61 -7.91
CA PRO A 129 -8.85 -18.15 -7.91
C PRO A 129 -9.28 -17.55 -9.25
N VAL A 130 -9.10 -18.29 -10.34
CA VAL A 130 -9.56 -17.93 -11.69
C VAL A 130 -11.10 -17.91 -11.79
N LEU A 131 -11.81 -18.67 -10.95
CA LEU A 131 -13.28 -18.63 -10.89
C LEU A 131 -13.79 -17.30 -10.36
N ASP A 132 -13.16 -16.77 -9.30
CA ASP A 132 -13.57 -15.51 -8.67
C ASP A 132 -13.59 -14.36 -9.70
N VAL A 133 -12.53 -14.24 -10.49
CA VAL A 133 -12.45 -13.24 -11.56
C VAL A 133 -13.35 -13.57 -12.76
N ALA A 134 -13.58 -14.85 -13.06
CA ALA A 134 -14.48 -15.23 -14.13
C ALA A 134 -15.93 -14.85 -13.80
N GLU A 135 -16.37 -15.08 -12.56
CA GLU A 135 -17.69 -14.66 -12.05
C GLU A 135 -17.84 -13.14 -12.02
N LEU A 136 -16.79 -12.41 -11.60
CA LEU A 136 -16.79 -10.94 -11.64
C LEU A 136 -16.99 -10.42 -13.08
N ILE A 137 -16.29 -11.01 -14.06
CA ILE A 137 -16.43 -10.61 -15.47
C ILE A 137 -17.79 -11.03 -16.04
N GLU A 138 -18.33 -12.19 -15.65
CA GLU A 138 -19.63 -12.68 -16.12
C GLU A 138 -20.78 -11.82 -15.61
N THR A 139 -20.73 -11.39 -14.35
CA THR A 139 -21.73 -10.52 -13.74
C THR A 139 -21.61 -9.07 -14.20
N GLY A 140 -20.37 -8.55 -14.28
CA GLY A 140 -20.08 -7.18 -14.70
C GLY A 140 -20.60 -6.09 -13.77
N GLU A 141 -20.92 -6.42 -12.50
CA GLU A 141 -21.57 -5.48 -11.56
C GLU A 141 -20.58 -4.67 -10.70
N ASP A 142 -19.35 -5.16 -10.51
CA ASP A 142 -18.37 -4.60 -9.56
C ASP A 142 -17.34 -3.63 -10.17
N PHE A 143 -17.37 -3.41 -11.50
CA PHE A 143 -16.41 -2.53 -12.19
C PHE A 143 -17.02 -1.83 -13.41
N ASP A 144 -16.56 -0.61 -13.69
CA ASP A 144 -16.91 0.18 -14.87
C ASP A 144 -15.88 0.04 -16.00
N SER A 145 -14.65 -0.34 -15.65
CA SER A 145 -13.54 -0.49 -16.61
C SER A 145 -12.60 -1.63 -16.27
N ILE A 146 -11.91 -2.14 -17.30
CA ILE A 146 -10.90 -3.20 -17.18
C ILE A 146 -9.55 -2.63 -17.61
N ARG A 147 -8.51 -2.78 -16.79
CA ARG A 147 -7.13 -2.46 -17.16
C ARG A 147 -6.36 -3.76 -17.38
N CYS A 148 -5.88 -3.97 -18.60
CA CYS A 148 -5.09 -5.14 -18.95
C CYS A 148 -3.61 -4.79 -18.98
N PHE A 149 -2.79 -5.55 -18.27
CA PHE A 149 -1.34 -5.39 -18.23
C PHE A 149 -0.65 -6.56 -18.90
N LEU A 150 0.34 -6.25 -19.73
CA LEU A 150 1.35 -7.20 -20.19
C LEU A 150 2.63 -6.96 -19.41
N LEU A 151 3.12 -7.97 -18.71
CA LEU A 151 4.36 -7.91 -17.94
C LEU A 151 5.46 -8.64 -18.72
N SER A 152 6.61 -8.01 -18.95
CA SER A 152 7.70 -8.65 -19.69
C SER A 152 9.07 -8.16 -19.26
N ASN A 153 10.03 -9.08 -19.13
CA ASN A 153 11.45 -8.76 -18.93
C ASN A 153 12.19 -8.50 -20.25
N GLN A 154 11.45 -8.24 -21.34
CA GLN A 154 11.99 -7.88 -22.64
C GLN A 154 11.66 -6.42 -22.97
N VAL A 155 12.46 -5.76 -23.81
CA VAL A 155 12.25 -4.36 -24.24
C VAL A 155 11.26 -4.31 -25.41
N THR A 156 10.33 -3.35 -25.41
CA THR A 156 9.39 -3.12 -26.52
C THR A 156 9.29 -1.65 -26.91
N ASP A 157 8.89 -1.37 -28.16
CA ASP A 157 8.92 -0.01 -28.71
C ASP A 157 7.69 0.86 -28.28
N ARG A 158 6.69 0.29 -27.57
CA ARG A 158 5.50 1.01 -27.05
C ARG A 158 4.89 0.36 -25.80
N THR A 159 4.81 1.16 -24.74
CA THR A 159 4.24 0.86 -23.40
C THR A 159 2.72 1.10 -23.33
N GLU A 160 2.23 2.11 -24.05
CA GLU A 160 0.80 2.45 -24.16
C GLU A 160 0.22 1.95 -25.48
N LEU A 161 -0.92 1.27 -25.38
CA LEU A 161 -1.66 0.72 -26.51
C LEU A 161 -2.99 1.46 -26.63
N PRO A 162 -3.45 1.75 -27.87
CA PRO A 162 -4.71 2.46 -28.07
C PRO A 162 -5.87 1.67 -27.47
N ASP A 163 -6.79 2.38 -26.84
CA ASP A 163 -8.06 1.84 -26.36
C ASP A 163 -8.77 1.10 -27.48
N VAL A 164 -9.41 -0.02 -27.13
CA VAL A 164 -10.13 -0.86 -28.10
C VAL A 164 -11.58 -0.40 -28.12
N ASP A 165 -12.06 0.02 -29.29
CA ASP A 165 -13.44 0.53 -29.46
C ASP A 165 -14.50 -0.41 -28.86
N GLY A 166 -15.34 0.15 -27.98
CA GLY A 166 -16.60 -0.45 -27.52
C GLY A 166 -16.56 -1.21 -26.20
N VAL A 167 -15.39 -1.34 -25.56
CA VAL A 167 -15.28 -1.87 -24.19
C VAL A 167 -14.40 -0.92 -23.40
N SER A 168 -14.75 -0.63 -22.16
CA SER A 168 -13.96 0.17 -21.21
C SER A 168 -12.65 -0.54 -20.80
N VAL A 169 -11.90 -1.07 -21.78
CA VAL A 169 -10.68 -1.86 -21.60
C VAL A 169 -9.48 -1.03 -22.04
N SER A 170 -8.60 -0.66 -21.10
CA SER A 170 -7.29 -0.07 -21.42
C SER A 170 -6.20 -1.13 -21.43
N LEU A 171 -5.16 -0.91 -22.24
CA LEU A 171 -4.04 -1.82 -22.41
C LEU A 171 -2.72 -1.14 -22.01
N HIS A 172 -2.02 -1.73 -21.04
CA HIS A 172 -0.75 -1.26 -20.51
C HIS A 172 0.32 -2.34 -20.66
N CYS A 173 1.55 -1.97 -20.97
CA CYS A 173 2.66 -2.92 -21.11
C CYS A 173 3.81 -2.49 -20.20
N TRP A 174 4.11 -3.27 -19.16
CA TRP A 174 5.32 -3.12 -18.34
C TRP A 174 6.42 -3.99 -18.92
N ASP A 175 7.24 -3.37 -19.77
CA ASP A 175 8.40 -3.98 -20.40
C ASP A 175 9.67 -3.75 -19.55
N LEU A 176 10.80 -4.33 -19.95
CA LEU A 176 12.05 -4.23 -19.18
C LEU A 176 12.45 -2.77 -18.88
N GLU A 177 12.27 -1.87 -19.84
CA GLU A 177 12.62 -0.46 -19.67
C GLU A 177 11.65 0.27 -18.73
N ALA A 178 10.34 -0.01 -18.83
CA ALA A 178 9.36 0.54 -17.90
C ALA A 178 9.60 0.07 -16.46
N LEU A 179 9.94 -1.20 -16.28
CA LEU A 179 10.30 -1.77 -14.98
C LEU A 179 11.61 -1.16 -14.43
N ARG A 180 12.61 -0.96 -15.30
CA ARG A 180 13.86 -0.30 -14.93
C ARG A 180 13.61 1.12 -14.43
N ARG A 181 12.81 1.89 -15.17
CA ARG A 181 12.42 3.26 -14.77
C ARG A 181 11.64 3.29 -13.47
N LEU A 182 10.76 2.32 -13.26
CA LEU A 182 9.99 2.17 -12.02
C LEU A 182 10.93 1.95 -10.83
N ARG A 183 11.95 1.10 -10.99
CA ARG A 183 12.97 0.85 -9.97
C ARG A 183 13.92 2.05 -9.77
N GLU A 184 14.22 2.78 -10.83
CA GLU A 184 15.00 4.03 -10.71
C GLU A 184 14.21 5.12 -9.99
N SER A 185 12.89 5.20 -10.18
CA SER A 185 12.05 6.11 -9.39
C SER A 185 11.97 5.71 -7.92
N GLU A 186 12.02 4.42 -7.59
CA GLU A 186 12.17 3.94 -6.20
C GLU A 186 13.45 4.46 -5.55
N SER A 187 14.53 4.58 -6.34
CA SER A 187 15.83 5.11 -5.88
C SER A 187 15.89 6.64 -5.79
N GLN A 188 14.89 7.36 -6.30
CA GLN A 188 14.77 8.81 -6.19
C GLN A 188 13.59 9.14 -5.29
N HIS A 189 13.77 8.97 -3.98
CA HIS A 189 12.87 9.49 -2.96
C HIS A 189 12.53 10.96 -3.25
N GLU A 190 11.33 11.23 -3.77
CA GLU A 190 10.90 12.58 -4.06
C GLU A 190 10.47 13.23 -2.73
N GLN A 191 11.35 14.09 -2.21
CA GLN A 191 11.23 14.73 -0.90
C GLN A 191 9.89 15.45 -0.75
N ILE A 192 9.12 15.05 0.26
CA ILE A 192 7.88 15.74 0.64
C ILE A 192 8.25 16.95 1.50
N ASN A 193 8.19 18.14 0.91
CA ASN A 193 8.44 19.40 1.60
C ASN A 193 7.11 20.11 1.88
N ILE A 194 6.83 20.37 3.16
CA ILE A 194 5.57 20.95 3.62
C ILE A 194 5.83 22.35 4.17
N ASN A 195 5.13 23.33 3.62
CA ASN A 195 5.05 24.68 4.17
C ASN A 195 3.69 24.88 4.86
N LEU A 196 3.66 24.76 6.18
CA LEU A 196 2.42 24.75 6.97
C LEU A 196 1.74 26.13 6.95
N VAL A 197 2.55 27.20 6.97
CA VAL A 197 2.04 28.57 6.94
C VAL A 197 1.39 28.89 5.60
N GLU A 198 1.96 28.40 4.50
CA GLU A 198 1.39 28.60 3.17
C GLU A 198 0.13 27.76 2.92
N LEU A 199 0.17 26.48 3.31
CA LEU A 199 -0.95 25.56 3.10
C LEU A 199 -2.13 25.88 4.02
N PHE A 200 -1.86 26.24 5.28
CA PHE A 200 -2.89 26.30 6.31
C PHE A 200 -2.96 27.62 7.08
N GLY A 201 -2.09 28.58 6.79
CA GLY A 201 -2.10 29.92 7.40
C GLY A 201 -1.47 30.00 8.80
N ASP A 202 -1.10 28.89 9.42
CA ASP A 202 -0.41 28.84 10.72
C ASP A 202 0.50 27.60 10.82
N GLY A 203 1.54 27.70 11.66
CA GLY A 203 2.46 26.60 11.93
C GLY A 203 1.96 25.65 13.02
N LEU A 204 2.70 24.56 13.26
CA LEU A 204 2.38 23.58 14.30
C LEU A 204 3.10 23.91 15.61
N ARG A 205 2.32 24.23 16.65
CA ARG A 205 2.86 24.37 18.02
C ARG A 205 3.46 23.06 18.47
N SER A 206 4.67 23.13 19.02
CA SER A 206 5.45 21.96 19.38
C SER A 206 6.08 22.11 20.77
N LEU A 207 6.40 20.96 21.35
CA LEU A 207 7.19 20.85 22.56
C LEU A 207 8.52 20.19 22.17
N SER A 208 9.62 20.88 22.49
CA SER A 208 10.97 20.33 22.32
C SER A 208 11.36 19.47 23.53
N CYS A 209 11.96 18.31 23.27
CA CYS A 209 12.52 17.46 24.32
C CYS A 209 13.77 18.09 24.95
N ARG A 210 13.82 18.13 26.30
CA ARG A 210 14.99 18.66 27.05
C ARG A 210 16.32 17.98 26.74
N GLN A 211 16.28 16.71 26.35
CA GLN A 211 17.45 15.93 25.98
C GLN A 211 17.27 15.48 24.53
N MET A 212 18.21 15.88 23.69
CA MET A 212 18.27 15.47 22.29
C MET A 212 19.43 14.50 22.14
N ALA A 213 19.16 13.36 21.49
CA ALA A 213 20.22 12.43 21.14
C ALA A 213 21.08 13.05 20.04
N ARG A 214 22.32 12.55 19.89
CA ARG A 214 23.13 12.93 18.74
C ARG A 214 22.40 12.48 17.47
N HIS A 215 22.33 13.33 16.45
CA HIS A 215 21.72 13.06 15.15
C HIS A 215 20.19 12.91 15.13
N ILE A 216 19.49 13.09 16.27
CA ILE A 216 18.02 13.04 16.32
C ILE A 216 17.49 14.14 17.24
N LYS A 217 16.60 14.96 16.69
CA LYS A 217 15.80 15.95 17.43
C LYS A 217 14.34 15.56 17.40
N THR A 218 13.73 15.35 18.57
CA THR A 218 12.30 14.95 18.64
C THR A 218 11.44 16.09 19.14
N TYR A 219 10.34 16.32 18.44
CA TYR A 219 9.28 17.26 18.78
C TYR A 219 7.97 16.52 19.02
N LEU A 220 7.20 16.98 20.00
CA LEU A 220 5.83 16.53 20.23
C LEU A 220 4.88 17.66 19.85
N CYS A 221 3.92 17.40 18.98
CA CYS A 221 2.95 18.39 18.53
C CYS A 221 1.56 17.76 18.37
N THR A 222 0.56 18.61 18.17
CA THR A 222 -0.78 18.20 17.78
C THR A 222 -1.05 18.71 16.38
N ILE A 223 -1.37 17.82 15.45
CA ILE A 223 -1.74 18.17 14.08
C ILE A 223 -3.27 18.14 13.94
N PRO A 224 -3.89 19.18 13.35
CA PRO A 224 -5.31 19.15 13.01
C PRO A 224 -5.66 18.00 12.06
N GLY A 225 -6.86 17.43 12.23
CA GLY A 225 -7.35 16.36 11.36
C GLY A 225 -7.45 16.79 9.89
N GLU A 226 -7.88 18.03 9.63
CA GLU A 226 -7.95 18.61 8.29
C GLU A 226 -6.57 18.63 7.60
N TYR A 227 -5.51 19.03 8.31
CA TYR A 227 -4.17 19.10 7.75
C TYR A 227 -3.69 17.71 7.33
N LEU A 228 -3.92 16.69 8.18
CA LEU A 228 -3.59 15.31 7.85
C LEU A 228 -4.38 14.77 6.66
N ALA A 229 -5.67 15.11 6.56
CA ALA A 229 -6.50 14.72 5.42
C ALA A 229 -5.96 15.32 4.11
N GLU A 230 -5.67 16.62 4.11
CA GLU A 230 -5.16 17.33 2.93
C GLU A 230 -3.78 16.83 2.51
N LEU A 231 -2.86 16.64 3.46
CA LEU A 231 -1.53 16.07 3.18
C LEU A 231 -1.64 14.67 2.55
N TYR A 232 -2.57 13.84 3.03
CA TYR A 232 -2.77 12.52 2.46
C TYR A 232 -3.45 12.54 1.09
N LEU A 233 -4.34 13.50 0.83
CA LEU A 233 -4.94 13.66 -0.50
C LEU A 233 -3.94 14.16 -1.54
N GLU A 234 -3.01 15.02 -1.13
CA GLU A 234 -1.97 15.56 -2.01
C GLU A 234 -0.88 14.51 -2.30
N TYR A 235 -0.33 13.89 -1.26
CA TYR A 235 0.84 12.99 -1.40
C TYR A 235 0.47 11.51 -1.45
N GLY A 236 -0.75 11.13 -1.06
CA GLY A 236 -1.24 9.76 -1.15
C GLY A 236 -0.42 8.75 -0.34
N PRO A 237 -0.24 7.53 -0.86
CA PRO A 237 0.60 6.50 -0.25
C PRO A 237 2.06 6.93 -0.02
N ARG A 238 2.56 7.91 -0.78
CA ARG A 238 3.95 8.39 -0.69
C ARG A 238 4.31 8.99 0.67
N LEU A 239 3.30 9.51 1.36
CA LEU A 239 3.43 10.01 2.74
C LEU A 239 3.79 8.90 3.74
N LEU A 240 3.62 7.64 3.35
CA LEU A 240 3.78 6.44 4.17
C LEU A 240 4.90 5.52 3.68
N GLU A 241 5.72 5.91 2.69
CA GLU A 241 6.73 5.05 2.06
C GLU A 241 7.75 4.49 3.06
N ARG A 242 8.20 5.29 4.03
CA ARG A 242 9.15 4.83 5.07
C ARG A 242 8.50 4.06 6.23
N ASN A 243 7.23 3.69 6.11
CA ASN A 243 6.51 2.91 7.10
C ASN A 243 6.60 1.42 6.77
N VAL A 244 7.37 0.67 7.56
CA VAL A 244 7.53 -0.80 7.41
C VAL A 244 6.21 -1.58 7.55
N ARG A 245 5.12 -0.92 7.96
CA ARG A 245 3.78 -1.48 8.14
C ARG A 245 2.74 -0.88 7.19
N ALA A 246 3.05 0.14 6.39
CA ALA A 246 2.09 0.76 5.47
C ALA A 246 1.51 -0.27 4.48
N PHE A 247 2.34 -1.20 4.03
CA PHE A 247 1.96 -2.29 3.15
C PHE A 247 0.89 -3.25 3.75
N LEU A 248 0.87 -3.42 5.07
CA LEU A 248 -0.10 -4.30 5.76
C LEU A 248 -1.38 -3.57 6.19
N ALA A 249 -1.34 -2.24 6.28
CA ALA A 249 -2.40 -1.41 6.86
C ALA A 249 -3.46 -0.96 5.85
N ALA A 250 -3.10 -0.80 4.56
CA ALA A 250 -4.06 -0.50 3.49
C ALA A 250 -5.03 -1.66 3.21
N ARG A 251 -4.65 -2.88 3.62
CA ARG A 251 -5.38 -4.14 3.40
C ARG A 251 -6.32 -4.56 4.53
N THR A 252 -6.48 -3.77 5.59
CA THR A 252 -7.39 -4.10 6.70
C THR A 252 -8.57 -3.14 6.77
N LYS A 253 -9.76 -3.72 6.94
CA LYS A 253 -11.00 -3.02 7.30
C LYS A 253 -10.66 -1.87 8.27
N VAL A 254 -10.84 -0.64 7.81
CA VAL A 254 -10.57 0.58 8.59
C VAL A 254 -11.05 0.34 10.02
N ASN A 255 -10.16 0.60 10.99
CA ASN A 255 -10.44 0.33 12.40
C ASN A 255 -11.77 1.00 12.77
N GLN A 256 -12.79 0.18 13.05
CA GLN A 256 -14.13 0.65 13.33
C GLN A 256 -14.13 1.69 14.45
N GLY A 257 -13.27 1.53 15.46
CA GLY A 257 -13.14 2.47 16.57
C GLY A 257 -12.64 3.85 16.16
N ILE A 258 -11.75 3.95 15.16
CA ILE A 258 -11.28 5.24 14.64
C ILE A 258 -12.46 5.97 13.97
N ARG A 259 -13.20 5.28 13.09
CA ARG A 259 -14.40 5.85 12.44
C ARG A 259 -15.49 6.23 13.43
N ASP A 260 -15.75 5.37 14.40
CA ASP A 260 -16.75 5.62 15.43
C ASP A 260 -16.38 6.86 16.24
N THR A 261 -15.09 7.06 16.54
CA THR A 261 -14.64 8.29 17.20
C THR A 261 -14.79 9.51 16.30
N LEU A 262 -14.38 9.42 15.03
CA LEU A 262 -14.49 10.53 14.07
C LEU A 262 -15.94 11.01 13.93
N ARG A 263 -16.90 10.09 13.84
CA ARG A 263 -18.31 10.42 13.63
C ARG A 263 -19.03 10.83 14.92
N ASN A 264 -18.82 10.09 16.01
CA ASN A 264 -19.63 10.26 17.22
C ASN A 264 -18.97 11.19 18.25
N GLU A 265 -17.64 11.22 18.33
CA GLU A 265 -16.89 11.90 19.39
C GLU A 265 -15.59 12.56 18.89
N PRO A 266 -15.62 13.39 17.82
CA PRO A 266 -14.41 13.91 17.18
C PRO A 266 -13.52 14.75 18.11
N GLU A 267 -14.11 15.48 19.05
CA GLU A 267 -13.37 16.27 20.06
C GLU A 267 -12.53 15.39 21.02
N ARG A 268 -12.86 14.10 21.13
CA ARG A 268 -12.14 13.15 21.99
C ARG A 268 -11.07 12.38 21.22
N PHE A 269 -10.90 12.65 19.92
CA PHE A 269 -10.02 11.88 19.05
C PHE A 269 -8.58 11.80 19.57
N LEU A 270 -8.03 12.94 20.02
CA LEU A 270 -6.69 13.05 20.61
C LEU A 270 -6.51 12.15 21.84
N ALA A 271 -7.58 11.93 22.61
CA ALA A 271 -7.55 11.14 23.84
C ALA A 271 -7.83 9.65 23.61
N TYR A 272 -8.64 9.31 22.61
CA TYR A 272 -9.12 7.94 22.38
C TYR A 272 -8.26 7.16 21.39
N ASN A 273 -7.64 7.84 20.44
CA ASN A 273 -6.90 7.21 19.36
C ASN A 273 -5.40 7.41 19.53
N ASN A 274 -4.63 6.45 19.03
CA ASN A 274 -3.19 6.59 18.98
C ASN A 274 -2.82 7.72 18.02
N GLY A 275 -1.80 8.48 18.41
CA GLY A 275 -1.15 9.44 17.55
C GLY A 275 -0.36 8.79 16.42
N LEU A 276 0.42 9.60 15.74
CA LEU A 276 1.32 9.17 14.69
C LEU A 276 2.78 9.48 15.03
N THR A 277 3.69 8.70 14.46
CA THR A 277 5.13 9.00 14.48
C THR A 277 5.56 9.33 13.06
N ALA A 278 6.26 10.45 12.93
CA ALA A 278 6.75 10.94 11.66
C ALA A 278 8.23 11.29 11.74
N THR A 279 8.89 11.30 10.58
CA THR A 279 10.29 11.66 10.42
C THR A 279 10.42 12.83 9.44
N ALA A 280 11.50 13.60 9.58
CA ALA A 280 11.84 14.69 8.68
C ALA A 280 13.37 14.82 8.58
N ALA A 281 13.86 15.30 7.44
CA ALA A 281 15.28 15.67 7.28
C ALA A 281 15.58 17.01 7.98
N ALA A 282 14.66 17.96 7.90
CA ALA A 282 14.81 19.26 8.54
C ALA A 282 13.47 19.89 8.91
N VAL A 283 13.50 20.85 9.84
CA VAL A 283 12.36 21.70 10.19
C VAL A 283 12.80 23.13 10.37
N SER A 284 11.97 24.09 9.98
CA SER A 284 12.14 25.49 10.36
C SER A 284 11.26 25.80 11.57
N ILE A 285 11.85 26.37 12.62
CA ILE A 285 11.16 26.66 13.87
C ILE A 285 11.17 28.16 14.14
N ASN A 286 10.00 28.67 14.50
CA ASN A 286 9.80 30.02 15.01
C ASN A 286 9.59 29.96 16.54
N GLU A 287 10.46 30.64 17.28
CA GLU A 287 10.38 30.71 18.74
C GLU A 287 9.38 31.81 19.14
N THR A 288 8.24 31.41 19.71
CA THR A 288 7.21 32.34 20.19
C THR A 288 7.21 32.41 21.72
N GLY A 289 6.50 33.40 22.28
CA GLY A 289 6.31 33.48 23.74
C GLY A 289 5.63 32.26 24.37
N ASP A 290 4.92 31.46 23.56
CA ASP A 290 4.22 30.25 23.97
C ASP A 290 5.00 28.96 23.67
N GLY A 291 6.20 29.06 23.09
CA GLY A 291 7.05 27.93 22.71
C GLY A 291 7.33 27.83 21.20
N PRO A 292 8.02 26.76 20.76
CA PRO A 292 8.45 26.59 19.38
C PRO A 292 7.29 26.21 18.46
N VAL A 293 7.18 26.91 17.34
CA VAL A 293 6.20 26.67 16.26
C VAL A 293 6.96 26.18 15.04
N ILE A 294 6.54 25.04 14.47
CA ILE A 294 7.14 24.46 13.27
C ILE A 294 6.40 25.05 12.06
N ASP A 295 7.12 25.76 11.19
CA ASP A 295 6.55 26.42 10.01
C ASP A 295 6.73 25.58 8.75
N ASN A 296 7.88 24.92 8.60
CA ASN A 296 8.20 24.08 7.45
C ASN A 296 8.80 22.76 7.91
N ILE A 297 8.51 21.71 7.15
CA ILE A 297 9.03 20.37 7.35
C ILE A 297 9.60 19.87 6.02
N SER A 298 10.87 19.49 6.02
CA SER A 298 11.55 18.94 4.85
C SER A 298 11.65 17.44 4.94
N ASP A 299 11.38 16.77 3.83
CA ASP A 299 11.34 15.32 3.71
C ASP A 299 10.43 14.64 4.76
N PHE A 300 9.17 15.07 4.82
CA PHE A 300 8.20 14.56 5.79
C PHE A 300 7.69 13.16 5.44
N GLN A 301 7.72 12.25 6.41
CA GLN A 301 7.31 10.84 6.24
C GLN A 301 6.60 10.33 7.50
N ILE A 302 5.47 9.63 7.36
CA ILE A 302 4.73 9.03 8.49
C ILE A 302 5.09 7.54 8.62
N VAL A 303 5.94 7.23 9.59
CA VAL A 303 6.46 5.88 9.83
C VAL A 303 5.59 5.02 10.76
N ASN A 304 4.61 5.63 11.43
CA ASN A 304 3.56 4.93 12.17
C ASN A 304 2.29 5.79 12.22
N GLY A 305 1.11 5.16 12.07
CA GLY A 305 -0.18 5.87 12.05
C GLY A 305 -0.89 5.88 10.69
N GLY A 306 -0.43 5.07 9.71
CA GLY A 306 -1.03 5.03 8.37
C GLY A 306 -2.55 4.78 8.35
N GLN A 307 -3.06 3.89 9.20
CA GLN A 307 -4.52 3.68 9.33
C GLN A 307 -5.24 4.91 9.86
N THR A 308 -4.68 5.60 10.86
CA THR A 308 -5.24 6.84 11.42
C THR A 308 -5.32 7.90 10.33
N THR A 309 -4.23 8.13 9.60
CA THR A 309 -4.14 9.12 8.52
C THR A 309 -5.14 8.81 7.40
N ALA A 310 -5.15 7.57 6.90
CA ALA A 310 -6.08 7.15 5.84
C ALA A 310 -7.55 7.24 6.27
N SER A 311 -7.86 6.91 7.54
CA SER A 311 -9.23 7.01 8.08
C SER A 311 -9.70 8.47 8.15
N ILE A 312 -8.82 9.38 8.56
CA ILE A 312 -9.10 10.81 8.61
C ILE A 312 -9.31 11.36 7.19
N ALA A 313 -8.45 11.00 6.24
CA ALA A 313 -8.58 11.42 4.86
C ALA A 313 -9.87 10.90 4.20
N ALA A 314 -10.24 9.64 4.45
CA ALA A 314 -11.50 9.07 3.97
C ALA A 314 -12.72 9.79 4.57
N ALA A 315 -12.63 10.23 5.84
CA ALA A 315 -13.70 10.94 6.52
C ALA A 315 -13.90 12.37 6.00
N LEU A 316 -12.94 12.97 5.27
CA LEU A 316 -13.14 14.28 4.64
C LEU A 316 -14.30 14.28 3.63
N LYS A 317 -14.59 13.12 3.02
CA LYS A 317 -15.73 12.95 2.08
C LYS A 317 -17.06 12.65 2.78
N ASP A 318 -17.05 12.43 4.10
CA ASP A 318 -18.24 12.12 4.88
C ASP A 318 -18.84 13.43 5.44
N PRO A 319 -20.02 13.86 4.97
CA PRO A 319 -20.63 15.12 5.42
C PRO A 319 -21.04 15.11 6.90
N ASP A 320 -21.12 13.93 7.53
CA ASP A 320 -21.47 13.79 8.94
C ASP A 320 -20.25 13.88 9.87
N VAL A 321 -19.03 14.05 9.33
CA VAL A 321 -17.78 14.16 10.10
C VAL A 321 -17.23 15.58 10.03
N ASP A 322 -17.01 16.19 11.20
CA ASP A 322 -16.40 17.52 11.33
C ASP A 322 -14.93 17.39 11.77
N LEU A 323 -14.01 17.43 10.81
CA LEU A 323 -12.58 17.28 11.05
C LEU A 323 -11.94 18.48 11.76
N SER A 324 -12.58 19.65 11.77
CA SER A 324 -12.09 20.84 12.50
C SER A 324 -11.99 20.59 14.02
N LYS A 325 -12.74 19.62 14.53
CA LYS A 325 -12.73 19.19 15.94
C LYS A 325 -11.71 18.10 16.23
N VAL A 326 -11.05 17.56 15.22
CA VAL A 326 -10.13 16.44 15.35
C VAL A 326 -8.71 16.97 15.50
N SER A 327 -8.01 16.47 16.52
CA SER A 327 -6.59 16.71 16.73
C SER A 327 -5.88 15.38 16.95
N VAL A 328 -4.70 15.23 16.37
CA VAL A 328 -3.89 14.01 16.44
C VAL A 328 -2.54 14.33 17.05
N GLN A 329 -2.10 13.53 18.02
CA GLN A 329 -0.76 13.66 18.57
C GLN A 329 0.25 13.22 17.50
N MET A 330 1.28 14.02 17.25
CA MET A 330 2.39 13.68 16.38
C MET A 330 3.71 13.75 17.15
N LYS A 331 4.48 12.66 17.08
CA LYS A 331 5.90 12.64 17.44
C LYS A 331 6.72 12.79 16.18
N LEU A 332 7.36 13.94 16.00
CA LEU A 332 8.20 14.24 14.84
C LEU A 332 9.67 14.07 15.20
N ALA A 333 10.37 13.14 14.57
CA ALA A 333 11.80 12.93 14.70
C ALA A 333 12.53 13.54 13.50
N VAL A 334 13.31 14.58 13.76
CA VAL A 334 14.17 15.22 12.77
C VAL A 334 15.54 14.57 12.83
N VAL A 335 15.96 13.97 11.73
CA VAL A 335 17.16 13.12 11.63
C VAL A 335 18.15 13.76 10.67
N ASP A 336 19.43 13.77 11.06
CA ASP A 336 20.49 14.27 10.18
C ASP A 336 20.59 13.40 8.91
N GLU A 337 20.82 14.03 7.75
CA GLU A 337 20.81 13.39 6.42
C GLU A 337 21.74 12.16 6.34
N ASP A 338 22.94 12.25 6.93
CA ASP A 338 23.93 11.15 6.97
C ASP A 338 23.47 9.89 7.73
N HIS A 339 22.38 9.99 8.50
CA HIS A 339 21.86 8.90 9.34
C HIS A 339 20.39 8.59 9.08
N ILE A 340 19.81 9.17 8.03
CA ILE A 340 18.37 9.09 7.78
C ILE A 340 17.92 7.65 7.57
N ASP A 341 18.61 6.86 6.74
CA ASP A 341 18.19 5.50 6.40
C ASP A 341 18.20 4.56 7.62
N ASP A 342 19.30 4.56 8.39
CA ASP A 342 19.44 3.71 9.57
C ASP A 342 18.44 4.09 10.67
N LEU A 343 18.38 5.39 11.00
CA LEU A 343 17.59 5.84 12.15
C LEU A 343 16.10 5.85 11.85
N VAL A 344 15.69 6.19 10.63
CA VAL A 344 14.27 6.10 10.23
C VAL A 344 13.80 4.66 10.28
N THR A 345 14.61 3.70 9.83
CA THR A 345 14.32 2.27 9.94
C THR A 345 14.05 1.87 11.39
N TYR A 346 14.97 2.18 12.31
CA TYR A 346 14.77 1.88 13.73
C TYR A 346 13.55 2.58 14.33
N ILE A 347 13.32 3.86 14.00
CA ILE A 347 12.14 4.59 14.49
C ILE A 347 10.86 3.89 14.02
N SER A 348 10.81 3.47 12.76
CA SER A 348 9.70 2.72 12.16
C SER A 348 9.49 1.39 12.88
N GLU A 349 10.54 0.59 13.07
CA GLU A 349 10.48 -0.69 13.80
C GLU A 349 9.98 -0.52 15.25
N TYR A 350 10.53 0.44 15.99
CA TYR A 350 10.17 0.64 17.40
C TYR A 350 8.79 1.27 17.58
N ALA A 351 8.34 2.11 16.65
CA ALA A 351 6.98 2.66 16.68
C ALA A 351 5.93 1.57 16.37
N ASN A 352 6.28 0.58 15.55
CA ASN A 352 5.36 -0.50 15.14
C ASN A 352 5.38 -1.74 16.04
N SER A 353 6.40 -1.92 16.88
CA SER A 353 6.58 -3.09 17.77
C SER A 353 5.81 -3.02 19.10
N GLN A 354 4.96 -2.00 19.31
CA GLN A 354 4.04 -2.00 20.45
C GLN A 354 3.01 -3.13 20.32
N ASN A 355 3.08 -4.11 21.21
CA ASN A 355 2.16 -5.25 21.22
C ASN A 355 0.71 -4.79 21.39
N ALA A 356 -0.21 -5.37 20.60
CA ALA A 356 -1.63 -5.17 20.80
C ALA A 356 -2.04 -5.68 22.19
N VAL A 357 -2.56 -4.79 23.04
CA VAL A 357 -3.18 -5.18 24.31
C VAL A 357 -4.48 -5.92 23.97
N LYS A 358 -4.67 -7.14 24.49
CA LYS A 358 -5.89 -7.89 24.18
C LYS A 358 -7.09 -7.17 24.82
N VAL A 359 -8.26 -7.21 24.17
CA VAL A 359 -9.51 -6.69 24.77
C VAL A 359 -9.78 -7.33 26.14
N ALA A 360 -9.39 -8.60 26.32
CA ALA A 360 -9.41 -9.28 27.61
C ALA A 360 -8.57 -8.54 28.68
N ASP A 361 -7.36 -8.08 28.33
CA ASP A 361 -6.45 -7.38 29.24
C ASP A 361 -7.01 -5.98 29.62
N LEU A 362 -7.64 -5.28 28.67
CA LEU A 362 -8.33 -4.01 28.93
C LEU A 362 -9.60 -4.20 29.78
N SER A 363 -10.40 -5.21 29.45
CA SER A 363 -11.64 -5.54 30.16
C SER A 363 -11.38 -6.00 31.59
N SER A 364 -10.18 -6.49 31.92
CA SER A 364 -9.78 -6.90 33.27
C SER A 364 -9.86 -5.76 34.29
N ASN A 365 -9.80 -4.50 33.83
CA ASN A 365 -10.00 -3.31 34.66
C ASN A 365 -11.46 -2.83 34.73
N HIS A 366 -12.41 -3.52 34.09
CA HIS A 366 -13.82 -3.16 34.11
C HIS A 366 -14.34 -3.10 35.56
N PRO A 367 -15.15 -2.09 35.93
CA PRO A 367 -15.63 -1.89 37.30
C PRO A 367 -16.21 -3.16 37.93
N TYR A 368 -16.97 -3.94 37.14
CA TYR A 368 -17.50 -5.25 37.57
C TYR A 368 -16.41 -6.25 37.99
N LEU A 369 -15.34 -6.40 37.20
CA LEU A 369 -14.25 -7.34 37.51
C LEU A 369 -13.37 -6.84 38.66
N ARG A 370 -13.17 -5.52 38.77
CA ARG A 370 -12.53 -4.92 39.96
C ARG A 370 -13.34 -5.17 41.22
N GLU A 371 -14.67 -5.08 41.14
CA GLU A 371 -15.54 -5.34 42.27
C GLU A 371 -15.58 -6.82 42.63
N MET A 372 -15.62 -7.71 41.64
CA MET A 372 -15.50 -9.16 41.85
C MET A 372 -14.16 -9.52 42.52
N MET A 373 -13.04 -8.93 42.10
CA MET A 373 -11.74 -9.10 42.75
C MET A 373 -11.76 -8.58 44.19
N ASN A 374 -12.32 -7.39 44.42
CA ASN A 374 -12.45 -6.81 45.76
C ASN A 374 -13.24 -7.73 46.68
N LEU A 375 -14.36 -8.29 46.21
CA LEU A 375 -15.19 -9.22 46.96
C LEU A 375 -14.46 -10.53 47.23
N SER A 376 -13.77 -11.11 46.24
CA SER A 376 -12.96 -12.33 46.42
C SER A 376 -11.88 -12.18 47.51
N ARG A 377 -11.31 -10.99 47.67
CA ARG A 377 -10.30 -10.71 48.71
C ARG A 377 -10.89 -10.41 50.09
N LYS A 378 -12.15 -9.98 50.16
CA LYS A 378 -12.82 -9.56 51.40
C LYS A 378 -13.77 -10.62 51.96
N VAL A 379 -14.28 -11.51 51.12
CA VAL A 379 -15.27 -12.52 51.49
C VAL A 379 -14.58 -13.88 51.53
N TRP A 380 -14.48 -14.46 52.72
CA TRP A 380 -14.05 -15.85 52.86
C TRP A 380 -15.06 -16.77 52.18
N THR A 381 -14.59 -17.69 51.34
CA THR A 381 -15.44 -18.78 50.85
C THR A 381 -16.00 -19.53 52.05
N PRO A 382 -17.33 -19.75 52.11
CA PRO A 382 -17.93 -20.55 53.17
C PRO A 382 -17.23 -21.90 53.23
N THR A 383 -16.82 -22.33 54.42
CA THR A 383 -16.33 -23.68 54.67
C THR A 383 -17.49 -24.66 54.51
N GLY A 384 -17.76 -25.07 53.26
CA GLY A 384 -18.53 -26.26 53.00
C GLY A 384 -17.73 -27.44 53.54
N ALA A 385 -18.30 -28.19 54.48
CA ALA A 385 -17.79 -29.50 54.84
C ALA A 385 -17.62 -30.30 53.54
N GLY A 386 -16.38 -30.72 53.24
CA GLY A 386 -16.13 -31.62 52.13
C GLY A 386 -16.98 -32.88 52.35
N THR A 387 -18.04 -33.03 51.56
CA THR A 387 -18.70 -34.32 51.41
C THR A 387 -17.75 -35.22 50.63
N THR A 388 -17.07 -36.08 51.38
CA THR A 388 -16.39 -37.31 50.91
C THR A 388 -17.33 -38.21 50.14
#